data_AF-A0A257TH93-F1
#
_entry.id   AF-A0A257TH93-F1
#
_cell.length_a   1.000
_cell.length_b   1.000
_cell.length_c   1.000
_cell.angle_alpha   90.00
_cell.angle_beta   90.00
_cell.angle_gamma   90.00
#
_symmetry.space_group_name_H-M   'P 1'
#
loop_
_entity.id
_entity.type
_entity.pdbx_description
1 polymer ?
#
loop_
_entity_poly.entity_id
_entity_poly.type
_entity_poly.pdbx_seq_one_letter_code
_entity_poly.pdbx_strand_id
1 'polypeptide(L)'
;MGFVPAKSYSQPLASGRSRFLGNAITYGSSIPSNFTKYWNQVTPGNDGKWGSVESSPGVYNWTGLDAIYNFALANGMPFKEHCLIWGAQQPGFMTDGSLDSAQMYHEIANWIDSCGHRYPQAAFCDVVNEPFRTPPDSGYRNALGGDGKTGWDWVVNAFKLARESFSPNTKLLINEYNILSSPAITNSYIALIDTLRVRGLIDGIGIQGHYFEFKDAAYLGSRYS
;
A
#
# COMPACT_ATOMS: atom_id res chain seq x y z
N MET A 1 -24.14 29.48 38.17
CA MET A 1 -22.91 28.88 37.59
C MET A 1 -23.33 27.76 36.66
N GLY A 2 -23.25 27.99 35.34
CA GLY A 2 -23.69 27.03 34.34
C GLY A 2 -22.65 25.92 34.15
N PHE A 3 -23.11 24.68 34.27
CA PHE A 3 -22.34 23.48 33.91
C PHE A 3 -22.14 23.50 32.39
N VAL A 4 -20.90 23.71 31.93
CA VAL A 4 -20.54 23.44 30.55
C VAL A 4 -20.28 21.94 30.46
N PRO A 5 -21.05 21.15 29.68
CA PRO A 5 -20.73 19.76 29.52
C PRO A 5 -19.39 19.68 28.78
N ALA A 6 -18.43 18.98 29.37
CA ALA A 6 -17.21 18.62 28.67
C ALA A 6 -17.61 17.93 27.36
N LYS A 7 -17.19 18.49 26.21
CA LYS A 7 -17.32 17.80 24.93
C LYS A 7 -16.64 16.43 25.09
N SER A 8 -17.45 15.39 25.11
CA SER A 8 -16.98 14.01 24.99
C SER A 8 -16.20 13.89 23.69
N TYR A 9 -14.87 13.76 23.77
CA TYR A 9 -14.00 13.45 22.65
C TYR A 9 -14.15 11.96 22.23
N SER A 10 -15.38 11.44 22.14
CA SER A 10 -15.67 10.02 21.90
C SER A 10 -15.76 9.65 20.43
N GLN A 11 -15.20 10.48 19.54
CA GLN A 11 -15.21 10.25 18.09
C GLN A 11 -13.80 10.46 17.55
N PRO A 12 -13.31 9.63 16.61
CA PRO A 12 -12.05 9.86 15.92
C PRO A 12 -11.94 11.30 15.40
N LEU A 13 -10.72 11.84 15.34
CA LEU A 13 -10.49 13.25 14.99
C LEU A 13 -11.07 13.65 13.61
N ALA A 14 -11.24 12.70 12.71
CA ALA A 14 -11.82 12.90 11.37
C ALA A 14 -13.21 12.25 11.18
N SER A 15 -13.94 11.91 12.25
CA SER A 15 -15.30 11.35 12.16
C SER A 15 -16.25 12.29 11.40
N GLY A 16 -17.00 11.74 10.44
CA GLY A 16 -17.95 12.50 9.58
C GLY A 16 -17.30 13.40 8.52
N ARG A 17 -15.99 13.27 8.26
CA ARG A 17 -15.27 14.02 7.22
C ARG A 17 -15.09 13.18 5.95
N SER A 18 -14.84 13.86 4.83
CA SER A 18 -14.55 13.21 3.53
C SER A 18 -13.15 12.59 3.43
N ARG A 19 -12.30 12.83 4.43
CA ARG A 19 -10.94 12.31 4.54
C ARG A 19 -10.77 11.59 5.87
N PHE A 20 -9.85 10.64 5.93
CA PHE A 20 -9.48 9.95 7.16
C PHE A 20 -8.21 10.54 7.78
N LEU A 21 -8.04 10.30 9.08
CA LEU A 21 -6.79 10.43 9.80
C LEU A 21 -6.49 9.05 10.39
N GLY A 22 -5.53 8.35 9.79
CA GLY A 22 -5.22 6.97 10.12
C GLY A 22 -3.86 6.80 10.77
N ASN A 23 -3.58 5.57 11.21
CA ASN A 23 -2.28 5.21 11.78
C ASN A 23 -1.96 3.74 11.54
N ALA A 24 -0.69 3.38 11.65
CA ALA A 24 -0.23 2.00 11.52
C ALA A 24 -0.33 1.25 12.86
N ILE A 25 -0.60 -0.05 12.79
CA ILE A 25 -0.47 -0.99 13.91
C ILE A 25 0.28 -2.23 13.45
N THR A 26 0.91 -2.94 14.39
CA THR A 26 1.63 -4.19 14.13
C THR A 26 1.07 -5.28 15.04
N TYR A 27 0.82 -6.48 14.53
CA TYR A 27 0.34 -7.58 15.35
C TYR A 27 1.35 -7.95 16.44
N GLY A 28 0.86 -8.40 17.60
CA GLY A 28 1.70 -8.69 18.77
C GLY A 28 2.21 -7.46 19.52
N SER A 29 2.12 -6.25 18.93
CA SER A 29 2.20 -5.00 19.69
C SER A 29 0.85 -4.69 20.32
N SER A 30 0.82 -4.13 21.53
CA SER A 30 -0.45 -3.70 22.13
C SER A 30 -1.04 -2.56 21.28
N ILE A 31 -2.13 -2.84 20.57
CA ILE A 31 -2.95 -1.79 19.95
C ILE A 31 -3.35 -0.83 21.08
N PRO A 32 -2.98 0.46 21.02
CA PRO A 32 -3.30 1.40 22.08
C PRO A 32 -4.82 1.41 22.33
N SER A 33 -5.25 1.31 23.59
CA SER A 33 -6.68 1.26 23.95
C SER A 33 -7.45 2.51 23.52
N ASN A 34 -6.74 3.59 23.22
CA ASN A 34 -7.26 4.85 22.70
C ASN A 34 -7.12 4.99 21.18
N PHE A 35 -6.79 3.94 20.43
CA PHE A 35 -6.58 4.02 18.98
C PHE A 35 -7.81 4.57 18.26
N THR A 36 -8.99 3.98 18.53
CA THR A 36 -10.28 4.39 17.92
C THR A 36 -10.78 5.75 18.43
N LYS A 37 -10.13 6.33 19.43
CA LYS A 37 -10.41 7.70 19.88
C LYS A 37 -9.76 8.74 18.96
N TYR A 38 -8.63 8.41 18.34
CA TYR A 38 -7.84 9.36 17.56
C TYR A 38 -7.87 9.08 16.07
N TRP A 39 -7.87 7.79 15.69
CA TRP A 39 -7.68 7.34 14.31
C TRP A 39 -8.95 6.67 13.77
N ASN A 40 -9.23 6.88 12.48
CA ASN A 40 -10.37 6.29 11.78
C ASN A 40 -10.00 5.51 10.52
N GLN A 41 -8.72 5.16 10.34
CA GLN A 41 -8.20 4.26 9.31
C GLN A 41 -7.01 3.49 9.87
N VAL A 42 -6.79 2.26 9.40
CA VAL A 42 -5.69 1.41 9.86
C VAL A 42 -4.90 0.79 8.72
N THR A 43 -3.58 0.80 8.88
CA THR A 43 -2.60 0.18 7.97
C THR A 43 -1.75 -0.82 8.75
N PRO A 44 -1.49 -2.03 8.23
CA PRO A 44 -0.55 -2.95 8.88
C PRO A 44 0.88 -2.42 8.73
N GLY A 45 1.64 -2.35 9.83
CA GLY A 45 3.00 -1.81 9.81
C GLY A 45 4.01 -2.77 9.16
N ASN A 46 3.87 -4.07 9.43
CA ASN A 46 4.70 -5.13 8.82
C ASN A 46 3.86 -6.32 8.34
N ASP A 47 2.76 -6.60 9.00
CA ASP A 47 1.97 -7.81 8.78
C ASP A 47 1.37 -7.93 7.37
N GLY A 48 1.27 -6.82 6.62
CA GLY A 48 0.80 -6.77 5.23
C GLY A 48 1.90 -6.97 4.18
N LYS A 49 3.16 -7.04 4.60
CA LYS A 49 4.29 -7.17 3.67
C LYS A 49 4.50 -8.64 3.33
N TRP A 50 4.79 -8.91 2.05
CA TRP A 50 4.84 -10.28 1.54
C TRP A 50 5.76 -11.19 2.36
N GLY A 51 7.01 -10.79 2.63
CA GLY A 51 7.95 -11.59 3.42
C GLY A 51 7.54 -11.83 4.88
N SER A 52 6.58 -11.06 5.43
CA SER A 52 5.99 -11.31 6.75
C SER A 52 4.87 -12.32 6.72
N VAL A 53 4.14 -12.43 5.60
CA VAL A 53 3.05 -13.39 5.45
C VAL A 53 3.56 -14.71 4.90
N GLU A 54 4.49 -14.71 3.95
CA GLU A 54 4.95 -15.91 3.27
C GLU A 54 6.48 -16.00 3.33
N SER A 55 6.99 -16.71 4.34
CA SER A 55 8.44 -16.91 4.49
C SER A 55 8.97 -18.05 3.62
N SER A 56 8.10 -18.96 3.19
CA SER A 56 8.40 -20.12 2.34
C SER A 56 7.29 -20.28 1.29
N PRO A 57 7.60 -20.74 0.07
CA PRO A 57 6.60 -20.83 -1.00
C PRO A 57 5.38 -21.66 -0.61
N GLY A 58 4.19 -21.10 -0.78
CA GLY A 58 2.89 -21.69 -0.46
C GLY A 58 2.56 -21.79 1.03
N VAL A 59 3.44 -21.34 1.94
CA VAL A 59 3.24 -21.41 3.40
C VAL A 59 2.95 -20.04 3.96
N TYR A 60 1.66 -19.73 4.04
CA TYR A 60 1.18 -18.45 4.54
C TYR A 60 0.92 -18.43 6.06
N ASN A 61 1.35 -17.35 6.71
CA ASN A 61 0.97 -16.97 8.06
C ASN A 61 0.15 -15.67 8.02
N TRP A 62 -1.15 -15.81 7.81
CA TRP A 62 -2.09 -14.68 7.74
C TRP A 62 -2.47 -14.09 9.11
N THR A 63 -2.02 -14.71 10.22
CA THR A 63 -2.52 -14.43 11.57
C THR A 63 -2.47 -12.93 11.92
N GLY A 64 -1.34 -12.28 11.66
CA GLY A 64 -1.17 -10.87 12.01
C GLY A 64 -2.02 -9.94 11.16
N LEU A 65 -2.04 -10.17 9.85
CA LEU A 65 -2.79 -9.37 8.90
C LEU A 65 -4.30 -9.51 9.09
N ASP A 66 -4.78 -10.73 9.33
CA ASP A 66 -6.17 -11.03 9.66
C ASP A 66 -6.63 -10.31 10.93
N ALA A 67 -5.80 -10.30 11.97
CA ALA A 67 -6.14 -9.62 13.21
C ALA A 67 -6.32 -8.12 13.00
N ILE A 68 -5.45 -7.49 12.20
CA ILE A 68 -5.51 -6.06 11.88
C ILE A 68 -6.71 -5.74 10.97
N TYR A 69 -6.93 -6.55 9.94
CA TYR A 69 -8.08 -6.42 9.05
C TYR A 69 -9.40 -6.55 9.82
N ASN A 70 -9.53 -7.57 10.67
CA ASN A 70 -10.72 -7.78 11.49
C ASN A 70 -10.92 -6.66 12.52
N PHE A 71 -9.84 -6.12 13.09
CA PHE A 71 -9.91 -4.93 13.94
C PHE A 71 -10.48 -3.72 13.16
N ALA A 72 -10.05 -3.51 11.91
CA ALA A 72 -10.58 -2.45 11.07
C ALA A 72 -12.09 -2.60 10.87
N LEU A 73 -12.52 -3.80 10.45
CA LEU A 73 -13.92 -4.11 10.19
C LEU A 73 -14.79 -3.97 11.44
N ALA A 74 -14.35 -4.51 12.57
CA ALA A 74 -15.08 -4.45 13.83
C ALA A 74 -15.31 -3.01 14.33
N ASN A 75 -14.47 -2.07 13.91
CA ASN A 75 -14.56 -0.65 14.29
C ASN A 75 -15.07 0.24 13.14
N GLY A 76 -15.50 -0.32 12.02
CA GLY A 76 -15.97 0.44 10.86
C GLY A 76 -14.91 1.35 10.24
N MET A 77 -13.63 0.97 10.36
CA MET A 77 -12.49 1.74 9.86
C MET A 77 -12.09 1.23 8.47
N PRO A 78 -11.73 2.11 7.52
CA PRO A 78 -11.08 1.69 6.28
C PRO A 78 -9.79 0.96 6.60
N PHE A 79 -9.63 -0.22 6.01
CA PHE A 79 -8.38 -0.96 5.99
C PHE A 79 -7.59 -0.57 4.73
N LYS A 80 -6.31 -0.25 4.90
CA LYS A 80 -5.38 -0.02 3.79
C LYS A 80 -4.33 -1.12 3.83
N GLU A 81 -4.35 -2.01 2.84
CA GLU A 81 -3.32 -3.02 2.65
C GLU A 81 -1.98 -2.36 2.31
N HIS A 82 -0.91 -2.79 2.97
CA HIS A 82 0.43 -2.27 2.79
C HIS A 82 1.45 -3.39 3.06
N CYS A 83 2.10 -3.93 2.04
CA CYS A 83 1.98 -3.63 0.61
C CYS A 83 2.27 -4.90 -0.20
N LEU A 84 1.83 -4.95 -1.46
CA LEU A 84 1.96 -6.16 -2.26
C LEU A 84 3.40 -6.37 -2.78
N ILE A 85 3.98 -5.34 -3.39
CA ILE A 85 5.30 -5.40 -4.03
C ILE A 85 6.24 -4.38 -3.38
N TRP A 86 7.33 -4.86 -2.76
CA TRP A 86 8.36 -4.01 -2.16
C TRP A 86 9.68 -4.74 -2.00
N GLY A 87 10.81 -4.07 -2.25
CA GLY A 87 12.13 -4.71 -2.18
C GLY A 87 12.64 -4.95 -0.76
N ALA A 88 12.26 -4.14 0.23
CA ALA A 88 12.87 -4.24 1.56
C ALA A 88 12.43 -5.49 2.35
N GLN A 89 11.25 -6.03 2.04
CA GLN A 89 10.66 -7.18 2.72
C GLN A 89 9.95 -8.13 1.74
N GLN A 90 10.55 -8.34 0.56
CA GLN A 90 10.20 -9.47 -0.30
C GLN A 90 10.67 -10.80 0.34
N PRO A 91 9.99 -11.93 0.07
CA PRO A 91 10.40 -13.23 0.62
C PRO A 91 11.81 -13.65 0.16
N GLY A 92 12.57 -14.31 1.05
CA GLY A 92 13.94 -14.74 0.75
C GLY A 92 14.03 -15.68 -0.45
N PHE A 93 13.05 -16.57 -0.62
CA PHE A 93 12.97 -17.51 -1.74
C PHE A 93 12.83 -16.83 -3.12
N MET A 94 12.44 -15.54 -3.16
CA MET A 94 12.42 -14.76 -4.41
C MET A 94 13.84 -14.35 -4.86
N THR A 95 14.85 -14.52 -4.00
CA THR A 95 16.20 -13.96 -4.21
C THR A 95 17.33 -14.96 -4.00
N ASP A 96 17.07 -16.12 -3.41
CA ASP A 96 18.09 -17.13 -3.09
C ASP A 96 18.52 -18.00 -4.27
N GLY A 97 17.91 -17.79 -5.45
CA GLY A 97 18.19 -18.54 -6.68
C GLY A 97 17.44 -19.88 -6.78
N SER A 98 16.48 -20.15 -5.89
CA SER A 98 15.68 -21.38 -5.92
C SER A 98 14.60 -21.41 -7.01
N LEU A 99 14.19 -20.23 -7.50
CA LEU A 99 13.11 -20.09 -8.49
C LEU A 99 13.62 -19.58 -9.84
N ASP A 100 13.08 -20.10 -10.93
CA ASP A 100 13.19 -19.51 -12.26
C ASP A 100 12.18 -18.36 -12.46
N SER A 101 12.27 -17.66 -13.60
CA SER A 101 11.40 -16.51 -13.89
C SER A 101 9.91 -16.86 -13.97
N ALA A 102 9.55 -18.07 -14.41
CA ALA A 102 8.15 -18.47 -14.52
C ALA A 102 7.58 -18.83 -13.14
N GLN A 103 8.40 -19.49 -12.30
CA GLN A 103 8.07 -19.77 -10.90
C GLN A 103 7.95 -18.47 -10.10
N MET A 104 8.89 -17.53 -10.25
CA MET A 104 8.78 -16.21 -9.61
C MET A 104 7.48 -15.49 -10.02
N TYR A 105 7.13 -15.48 -11.30
CA TYR A 105 5.87 -14.89 -11.76
C TYR A 105 4.66 -15.57 -11.10
N HIS A 106 4.67 -16.91 -11.01
CA HIS A 106 3.61 -17.67 -10.36
C HIS A 106 3.45 -17.29 -8.88
N GLU A 107 4.54 -17.23 -8.12
CA GLU A 107 4.51 -16.83 -6.71
C GLU A 107 3.99 -15.40 -6.55
N ILE A 108 4.43 -14.47 -7.38
CA ILE A 108 3.97 -13.06 -7.34
C ILE A 108 2.46 -12.99 -7.63
N ALA A 109 2.00 -13.67 -8.68
CA ALA A 109 0.59 -13.68 -9.05
C ALA A 109 -0.25 -14.33 -7.94
N ASN A 110 0.21 -15.44 -7.37
CA ASN A 110 -0.49 -16.15 -6.30
C ASN A 110 -0.56 -15.32 -5.01
N TRP A 111 0.49 -14.58 -4.68
CA TRP A 111 0.50 -13.66 -3.54
C TRP A 111 -0.51 -12.52 -3.70
N ILE A 112 -0.47 -11.82 -4.84
CA ILE A 112 -1.40 -10.73 -5.14
C ILE A 112 -2.84 -11.24 -5.10
N ASP A 113 -3.08 -12.41 -5.71
CA ASP A 113 -4.39 -13.04 -5.76
C ASP A 113 -4.93 -13.45 -4.40
N SER A 114 -4.09 -14.15 -3.63
CA SER A 114 -4.42 -14.58 -2.27
C SER A 114 -4.74 -13.39 -1.36
N CYS A 115 -3.94 -12.32 -1.43
CA CYS A 115 -4.17 -11.11 -0.64
C CYS A 115 -5.47 -10.40 -1.06
N GLY A 116 -5.69 -10.22 -2.37
CA GLY A 116 -6.90 -9.57 -2.91
C GLY A 116 -8.19 -10.29 -2.54
N HIS A 117 -8.22 -11.62 -2.70
CA HIS A 117 -9.37 -12.45 -2.35
C HIS A 117 -9.60 -12.55 -0.84
N ARG A 118 -8.54 -12.55 -0.03
CA ARG A 118 -8.65 -12.66 1.42
C ARG A 118 -9.19 -11.39 2.08
N TYR A 119 -8.90 -10.22 1.50
CA TYR A 119 -9.29 -8.91 2.05
C TYR A 119 -10.26 -8.13 1.12
N PRO A 120 -11.45 -8.68 0.82
CA PRO A 120 -12.35 -8.11 -0.20
C PRO A 120 -12.95 -6.75 0.17
N GLN A 121 -12.85 -6.33 1.44
CA GLN A 121 -13.29 -5.02 1.93
C GLN A 121 -12.12 -4.07 2.22
N ALA A 122 -10.90 -4.39 1.74
CA ALA A 122 -9.81 -3.42 1.75
C ALA A 122 -10.23 -2.16 0.99
N ALA A 123 -10.22 -1.02 1.67
CA ALA A 123 -10.58 0.25 1.06
C ALA A 123 -9.47 0.75 0.13
N PHE A 124 -8.22 0.47 0.49
CA PHE A 124 -7.03 0.87 -0.24
C PHE A 124 -6.01 -0.27 -0.27
N CYS A 125 -5.17 -0.29 -1.29
CA CYS A 125 -4.02 -1.19 -1.38
C CYS A 125 -2.83 -0.45 -1.98
N ASP A 126 -1.70 -0.41 -1.27
CA ASP A 126 -0.43 -0.04 -1.87
C ASP A 126 0.09 -1.22 -2.71
N VAL A 127 -0.14 -1.17 -4.02
CA VAL A 127 0.23 -2.25 -4.94
C VAL A 127 1.73 -2.32 -5.08
N VAL A 128 2.37 -1.19 -5.39
CA VAL A 128 3.83 -1.09 -5.49
C VAL A 128 4.30 -0.01 -4.52
N ASN A 129 5.15 -0.43 -3.58
CA ASN A 129 5.83 0.46 -2.67
C ASN A 129 7.26 0.71 -3.16
N GLU A 130 7.65 1.97 -3.15
CA GLU A 130 9.02 2.45 -3.36
C GLU A 130 9.70 2.00 -4.68
N PRO A 131 9.05 2.13 -5.85
CA PRO A 131 9.63 1.70 -7.12
C PRO A 131 10.93 2.42 -7.50
N PHE A 132 11.21 3.60 -6.93
CA PHE A 132 12.47 4.33 -7.15
C PHE A 132 13.48 4.10 -6.04
N ARG A 133 13.03 4.01 -4.78
CA ARG A 133 13.92 4.02 -3.61
C ARG A 133 14.32 2.65 -3.15
N THR A 134 13.41 1.69 -3.20
CA THR A 134 13.65 0.32 -2.75
C THR A 134 12.89 -0.65 -3.64
N PRO A 135 13.20 -0.67 -4.96
CA PRO A 135 12.58 -1.61 -5.88
C PRO A 135 12.95 -3.06 -5.49
N PRO A 136 12.10 -4.04 -5.82
CA PRO A 136 12.45 -5.44 -5.71
C PRO A 136 13.70 -5.81 -6.53
N ASP A 137 14.26 -6.98 -6.21
CA ASP A 137 15.40 -7.53 -6.93
C ASP A 137 15.13 -7.67 -8.44
N SER A 138 16.20 -7.68 -9.22
CA SER A 138 16.10 -7.70 -10.69
C SER A 138 15.37 -8.95 -11.20
N GLY A 139 15.59 -10.13 -10.59
CA GLY A 139 14.89 -11.37 -10.93
C GLY A 139 13.37 -11.23 -10.76
N TYR A 140 12.93 -10.70 -9.61
CA TYR A 140 11.54 -10.38 -9.33
C TYR A 140 10.96 -9.45 -10.41
N ARG A 141 11.60 -8.29 -10.63
CA ARG A 141 11.09 -7.32 -11.62
C ARG A 141 11.04 -7.90 -13.02
N ASN A 142 12.06 -8.67 -13.41
CA ASN A 142 12.13 -9.33 -14.71
C ASN A 142 11.01 -10.36 -14.89
N ALA A 143 10.63 -11.09 -13.83
CA ALA A 143 9.49 -12.00 -13.87
C ALA A 143 8.16 -11.27 -14.17
N LEU A 144 8.02 -10.01 -13.76
CA LEU A 144 6.90 -9.14 -14.11
C LEU A 144 7.09 -8.39 -15.45
N GLY A 145 8.11 -8.71 -16.24
CA GLY A 145 8.38 -8.08 -17.55
C GLY A 145 9.47 -7.01 -17.54
N GLY A 146 10.10 -6.77 -16.39
CA GLY A 146 11.22 -5.83 -16.25
C GLY A 146 10.84 -4.40 -16.64
N ASP A 147 11.81 -3.65 -17.15
CA ASP A 147 11.55 -2.28 -17.60
C ASP A 147 10.65 -2.29 -18.86
N GLY A 148 10.82 -3.30 -19.72
CA GLY A 148 9.99 -3.52 -20.91
C GLY A 148 9.87 -2.29 -21.81
N LYS A 149 8.73 -2.10 -22.47
CA LYS A 149 8.55 -1.00 -23.43
C LYS A 149 8.23 0.34 -22.78
N THR A 150 7.59 0.31 -21.61
CA THR A 150 7.23 1.55 -20.89
C THR A 150 8.36 2.08 -20.02
N GLY A 151 9.43 1.30 -19.82
CA GLY A 151 10.42 1.54 -18.78
C GLY A 151 9.97 1.05 -17.39
N TRP A 152 8.70 0.63 -17.25
CA TRP A 152 8.06 0.25 -15.99
C TRP A 152 7.08 -0.92 -16.15
N ASP A 153 7.31 -1.82 -17.12
CA ASP A 153 6.37 -2.92 -17.41
C ASP A 153 6.13 -3.83 -16.19
N TRP A 154 7.13 -3.97 -15.31
CA TRP A 154 6.99 -4.68 -14.04
C TRP A 154 5.96 -4.03 -13.10
N VAL A 155 5.92 -2.70 -13.01
CA VAL A 155 4.90 -1.97 -12.22
C VAL A 155 3.55 -2.10 -12.91
N VAL A 156 3.50 -1.93 -14.23
CA VAL A 156 2.26 -2.04 -15.01
C VAL A 156 1.62 -3.41 -14.83
N ASN A 157 2.40 -4.49 -14.89
CA ASN A 157 1.89 -5.84 -14.75
C ASN A 157 1.50 -6.17 -13.30
N ALA A 158 2.21 -5.67 -12.30
CA ALA A 158 1.77 -5.76 -10.90
C ALA A 158 0.38 -5.12 -10.68
N PHE A 159 0.15 -3.93 -11.25
CA PHE A 159 -1.15 -3.28 -11.17
C PHE A 159 -2.26 -3.98 -11.95
N LYS A 160 -1.95 -4.65 -13.07
CA LYS A 160 -2.94 -5.49 -13.77
C LYS A 160 -3.37 -6.65 -12.90
N LEU A 161 -2.41 -7.40 -12.33
CA LEU A 161 -2.70 -8.50 -11.40
C LEU A 161 -3.54 -8.00 -10.21
N ALA A 162 -3.17 -6.87 -9.62
CA ALA A 162 -3.94 -6.30 -8.52
C ALA A 162 -5.36 -5.89 -8.93
N ARG A 163 -5.56 -5.37 -10.15
CA ARG A 163 -6.89 -5.01 -10.66
C ARG A 163 -7.76 -6.24 -10.94
N GLU A 164 -7.15 -7.36 -11.30
CA GLU A 164 -7.82 -8.64 -11.52
C GLU A 164 -8.23 -9.29 -10.19
N SER A 165 -7.39 -9.20 -9.15
CA SER A 165 -7.60 -9.90 -7.88
C SER A 165 -8.37 -9.12 -6.81
N PHE A 166 -8.27 -7.79 -6.78
CA PHE A 166 -8.94 -6.98 -5.77
C PHE A 166 -10.37 -6.59 -6.18
N SER A 167 -11.20 -6.38 -5.17
CA SER A 167 -12.55 -5.83 -5.35
C SER A 167 -12.51 -4.53 -6.17
N PRO A 168 -13.46 -4.29 -7.10
CA PRO A 168 -13.56 -3.02 -7.82
C PRO A 168 -13.71 -1.79 -6.91
N ASN A 169 -14.12 -2.00 -5.65
CA ASN A 169 -14.22 -0.95 -4.64
C ASN A 169 -12.89 -0.61 -3.97
N THR A 170 -11.89 -1.49 -4.02
CA THR A 170 -10.55 -1.21 -3.49
C THR A 170 -9.84 -0.20 -4.38
N LYS A 171 -9.33 0.87 -3.78
CA LYS A 171 -8.50 1.87 -4.47
C LYS A 171 -7.05 1.40 -4.51
N LEU A 172 -6.53 1.20 -5.72
CA LEU A 172 -5.16 0.75 -5.95
C LEU A 172 -4.21 1.96 -6.00
N LEU A 173 -3.21 1.93 -5.14
CA LEU A 173 -2.29 3.03 -4.92
C LEU A 173 -0.85 2.64 -5.29
N ILE A 174 -0.09 3.62 -5.75
CA ILE A 174 1.38 3.57 -5.76
C ILE A 174 1.88 4.42 -4.59
N ASN A 175 2.90 3.97 -3.86
CA ASN A 175 3.40 4.65 -2.67
C ASN A 175 4.91 4.84 -2.74
N GLU A 176 5.41 6.02 -2.38
CA GLU A 176 6.83 6.36 -2.46
C GLU A 176 7.19 7.47 -1.46
N TYR A 177 8.47 7.59 -1.15
CA TYR A 177 9.02 8.68 -0.35
C TYR A 177 10.10 9.47 -1.10
N ASN A 178 10.32 10.68 -0.62
CA ASN A 178 11.25 11.66 -1.11
C ASN A 178 11.05 11.98 -2.60
N ILE A 179 9.78 12.10 -3.03
CA ILE A 179 9.40 12.40 -4.43
C ILE A 179 9.17 13.89 -4.67
N LEU A 180 8.99 14.69 -3.62
CA LEU A 180 8.83 16.15 -3.73
C LEU A 180 10.15 16.92 -3.56
N SER A 181 11.28 16.25 -3.34
CA SER A 181 12.56 16.90 -3.05
C SER A 181 13.19 17.64 -4.22
N SER A 182 12.87 17.28 -5.45
CA SER A 182 13.31 18.03 -6.63
C SER A 182 12.34 17.88 -7.81
N PRO A 183 12.25 18.87 -8.70
CA PRO A 183 11.43 18.77 -9.91
C PRO A 183 11.76 17.55 -10.77
N ALA A 184 13.03 17.15 -10.84
CA ALA A 184 13.45 15.99 -11.63
C ALA A 184 12.83 14.69 -11.10
N ILE A 185 12.91 14.46 -9.78
CA ILE A 185 12.36 13.26 -9.14
C ILE A 185 10.82 13.29 -9.24
N THR A 186 10.20 14.44 -8.97
CA THR A 186 8.75 14.59 -9.09
C THR A 186 8.27 14.29 -10.52
N ASN A 187 8.97 14.80 -11.54
CA ASN A 187 8.60 14.56 -12.95
C ASN A 187 8.76 13.08 -13.34
N SER A 188 9.81 12.41 -12.88
CA SER A 188 9.97 10.96 -13.10
C SER A 188 8.84 10.15 -12.47
N TYR A 189 8.42 10.52 -11.25
CA TYR A 189 7.29 9.86 -10.59
C TYR A 189 5.96 10.13 -11.30
N ILE A 190 5.72 11.38 -11.74
CA ILE A 190 4.56 11.73 -12.56
C ILE A 190 4.51 10.92 -13.85
N ALA A 191 5.64 10.72 -14.54
CA ALA A 191 5.68 9.92 -15.76
C ALA A 191 5.28 8.45 -15.54
N LEU A 192 5.71 7.86 -14.41
CA LEU A 192 5.26 6.52 -14.00
C LEU A 192 3.75 6.52 -13.68
N ILE A 193 3.28 7.49 -12.90
CA ILE A 193 1.86 7.63 -12.56
C ILE A 193 1.01 7.76 -13.83
N ASP A 194 1.43 8.58 -14.80
CA ASP A 194 0.73 8.76 -16.06
C ASP A 194 0.68 7.46 -16.87
N THR A 195 1.77 6.67 -16.85
CA THR A 195 1.81 5.34 -17.47
C THR A 195 0.71 4.44 -16.93
N LEU A 196 0.45 4.45 -15.62
CA LEU A 196 -0.62 3.67 -15.00
C LEU A 196 -2.01 4.30 -15.22
N ARG A 197 -2.11 5.62 -15.11
CA ARG A 197 -3.37 6.38 -15.20
C ARG A 197 -4.03 6.24 -16.57
N VAL A 198 -3.28 6.40 -17.66
CA VAL A 198 -3.84 6.27 -19.02
C VAL A 198 -4.32 4.85 -19.34
N ARG A 199 -3.91 3.86 -18.55
CA ARG A 199 -4.33 2.46 -18.64
C ARG A 199 -5.48 2.11 -17.69
N GLY A 200 -5.97 3.07 -16.89
CA GLY A 200 -7.02 2.82 -15.89
C GLY A 200 -6.57 1.92 -14.72
N LEU A 201 -5.26 1.84 -14.46
CA LEU A 201 -4.72 0.88 -13.50
C LEU A 201 -4.62 1.42 -12.07
N ILE A 202 -4.50 2.74 -11.89
CA ILE A 202 -4.24 3.38 -10.59
C ILE A 202 -5.38 4.30 -10.17
N ASP A 203 -5.68 4.33 -8.87
CA ASP A 203 -6.73 5.17 -8.26
C ASP A 203 -6.18 6.30 -7.38
N GLY A 204 -4.93 6.20 -6.92
CA GLY A 204 -4.34 7.23 -6.07
C GLY A 204 -2.85 7.08 -5.84
N ILE A 205 -2.27 8.09 -5.20
CA ILE A 205 -0.83 8.22 -4.96
C ILE A 205 -0.62 8.40 -3.46
N GLY A 206 0.20 7.56 -2.85
CA GLY A 206 0.70 7.70 -1.50
C GLY A 206 2.05 8.41 -1.49
N ILE A 207 2.19 9.40 -0.60
CA ILE A 207 3.45 10.12 -0.36
C ILE A 207 3.80 9.92 1.10
N GLN A 208 4.88 9.19 1.39
CA GLN A 208 5.26 8.86 2.76
C GLN A 208 5.92 10.05 3.46
N GLY A 209 5.54 10.31 4.71
CA GLY A 209 6.02 11.47 5.47
C GLY A 209 7.34 11.28 6.22
N HIS A 210 8.26 10.43 5.75
CA HIS A 210 9.49 10.08 6.51
C HIS A 210 10.36 11.28 6.88
N TYR A 211 10.30 12.34 6.08
CA TYR A 211 10.79 13.68 6.40
C TYR A 211 9.85 14.66 5.71
N PHE A 212 8.97 15.36 6.45
CA PHE A 212 8.02 16.37 5.94
C PHE A 212 8.38 16.90 4.54
N GLU A 213 7.87 16.25 3.50
CA GLU A 213 8.35 16.47 2.13
C GLU A 213 7.83 17.82 1.63
N PHE A 214 8.66 18.86 1.73
CA PHE A 214 8.21 20.22 1.41
C PHE A 214 8.19 20.49 -0.10
N LYS A 215 6.99 20.67 -0.66
CA LYS A 215 6.58 21.85 -1.48
C LYS A 215 5.07 22.11 -1.32
N ASP A 216 4.67 23.38 -1.44
CA ASP A 216 3.36 23.95 -1.12
C ASP A 216 2.20 23.39 -1.97
N ALA A 217 0.97 23.42 -1.42
CA ALA A 217 -0.24 22.82 -2.00
C ALA A 217 -0.62 23.33 -3.40
N ALA A 218 -0.07 24.48 -3.81
CA ALA A 218 -0.25 25.07 -5.14
C ALA A 218 0.35 24.24 -6.30
N TYR A 219 1.25 23.30 -6.02
CA TYR A 219 1.95 22.54 -7.07
C TYR A 219 1.06 21.49 -7.75
N LEU A 220 0.08 20.92 -7.04
CA LEU A 220 -0.83 19.89 -7.60
C LEU A 220 -2.07 20.48 -8.29
N GLY A 221 -2.43 21.73 -7.99
CA GLY A 221 -3.62 22.39 -8.53
C GLY A 221 -3.46 23.00 -9.93
N SER A 222 -2.23 23.10 -10.45
CA SER A 222 -1.95 23.84 -11.70
C SER A 222 -1.84 22.99 -12.95
N ARG A 223 -1.98 21.66 -12.86
CA ARG A 223 -1.81 20.75 -14.02
C ARG A 223 -3.04 19.89 -14.37
N TYR A 224 -4.18 20.13 -13.72
CA TYR A 224 -5.43 19.43 -14.01
C TYR A 224 -6.63 20.38 -14.04
N SER A 225 -6.45 21.56 -14.64
CA SER A 225 -7.54 22.44 -15.11
C SER A 225 -7.64 22.36 -16.63
#